data_AF-A0A8X6T7P9-F1
#
_entry.id   AF-A0A8X6T7P9-F1
#
_cell.length_a   1.000
_cell.length_b   1.000
_cell.length_c   1.000
_cell.angle_alpha   90.00
_cell.angle_beta   90.00
_cell.angle_gamma   90.00
#
_symmetry.space_group_name_H-M   'P 1'
#
loop_
_entity.id
_entity.type
_entity.pdbx_description
1 polymer ?
#
loop_
_entity_poly.entity_id
_entity_poly.type
_entity_poly.pdbx_seq_one_letter_code
_entity_poly.pdbx_strand_id
1 'polypeptide(L)'
;MMNSFQFEDPELKYKEKLLEFKKTIKTDFNIREQIAGMPYWTEILPDIYVYSSYWMYKKSRSLIFTKNTPIAALWKIGCKLHYDNGKHDLNAKTNIILLDRKDSSMFLFLECLPFDAQIPHSISFLHRNMTSSISLPIISEKSYTSPYAVCIQPLPPAFKDANKILEFLIFHSHMGIKLFIFYETGLSLNVRKLLMDIAMKNNIYVLLLPWNVPINSQADFSNKELYFLDCFHRVVARNQSEIVLKLEINDLVVPKGTWNISHFTSFDTSANVFKLHEKVFCEEYPNDIIAQNLFMPFTSLLKTRALIKNNGVKKIVYDVKKLKDIVTDSKEFHSWFQKKKVQKAFLIPDTFAILHSYSKCGLQSDDENYVEDRSMWKYKDTFFQSHLYMLAKETNFIHT
;
A
#
# COMPACT_ATOMS: atom_id res chain seq x y z
N MET A 1 -38.55 45.81 12.56
CA MET A 1 -37.10 45.61 12.69
C MET A 1 -36.67 44.71 11.55
N MET A 2 -36.06 45.28 10.50
CA MET A 2 -35.52 44.52 9.36
C MET A 2 -34.14 43.99 9.76
N ASN A 3 -33.99 42.67 9.84
CA ASN A 3 -32.69 42.03 10.01
C ASN A 3 -31.93 42.10 8.68
N SER A 4 -30.87 42.91 8.64
CA SER A 4 -29.91 42.95 7.55
C SER A 4 -29.14 41.63 7.49
N PHE A 5 -29.40 40.82 6.48
CA PHE A 5 -28.51 39.71 6.12
C PHE A 5 -27.23 40.31 5.54
N GLN A 6 -26.16 40.33 6.34
CA GLN A 6 -24.82 40.58 5.84
C GLN A 6 -24.38 39.37 5.02
N PHE A 7 -24.30 39.55 3.71
CA PHE A 7 -23.59 38.62 2.83
C PHE A 7 -22.10 38.76 3.11
N GLU A 8 -21.53 37.79 3.82
CA GLU A 8 -20.07 37.64 3.87
C GLU A 8 -19.57 37.36 2.45
N ASP A 9 -18.62 38.18 1.99
CA ASP A 9 -17.98 38.06 0.69
C ASP A 9 -17.27 36.70 0.56
N PRO A 10 -17.70 35.81 -0.36
CA PRO A 10 -17.09 34.50 -0.56
C PRO A 10 -15.60 34.57 -0.89
N GLU A 11 -15.13 35.65 -1.52
CA GLU A 11 -13.69 35.85 -1.79
C GLU A 11 -12.88 36.04 -0.51
N LEU A 12 -13.44 36.73 0.48
CA LEU A 12 -12.76 37.04 1.73
C LEU A 12 -12.53 35.75 2.53
N LYS A 13 -13.56 34.91 2.62
CA LYS A 13 -13.52 33.59 3.27
C LYS A 13 -12.55 32.63 2.58
N TYR A 14 -12.40 32.76 1.27
CA TYR A 14 -11.42 31.99 0.49
C TYR A 14 -9.98 32.46 0.73
N LYS A 15 -9.74 33.77 0.76
CA LYS A 15 -8.42 34.35 1.05
C LYS A 15 -7.93 34.00 2.46
N GLU A 16 -8.81 33.99 3.45
CA GLU A 16 -8.48 33.57 4.82
C GLU A 16 -8.09 32.08 4.90
N LYS A 17 -8.88 31.20 4.26
CA LYS A 17 -8.53 29.77 4.16
C LYS A 17 -7.22 29.53 3.41
N LEU A 18 -6.94 30.31 2.36
CA LEU A 18 -5.68 30.22 1.61
C LEU A 18 -4.48 30.70 2.44
N LEU A 19 -4.67 31.70 3.31
CA LEU A 19 -3.62 32.22 4.19
C LEU A 19 -3.33 31.27 5.36
N GLU A 20 -4.38 30.66 5.93
CA GLU A 20 -4.27 29.59 6.92
C GLU A 20 -3.57 28.37 6.30
N PHE A 21 -3.94 27.99 5.08
CA PHE A 21 -3.29 26.95 4.29
C PHE A 21 -1.80 27.24 4.04
N LYS A 22 -1.42 28.48 3.67
CA LYS A 22 -0.01 28.89 3.52
C LYS A 22 0.76 28.85 4.84
N LYS A 23 0.11 29.10 5.98
CA LYS A 23 0.71 28.92 7.31
C LYS A 23 0.91 27.44 7.64
N THR A 24 -0.03 26.56 7.29
CA THR A 24 0.10 25.11 7.46
C THR A 24 1.22 24.51 6.62
N ILE A 25 1.43 25.00 5.39
CA ILE A 25 2.58 24.63 4.53
C ILE A 25 3.90 25.10 5.16
N LYS A 26 3.94 26.23 5.86
CA LYS A 26 5.16 26.70 6.55
C LYS A 26 5.54 25.85 7.77
N THR A 27 4.61 25.04 8.28
CA THR A 27 4.86 24.02 9.30
C THR A 27 5.13 22.63 8.68
N ASP A 28 5.72 22.60 7.48
CA ASP A 28 5.98 21.37 6.75
C ASP A 28 6.97 20.45 7.47
N PHE A 29 6.43 19.28 7.78
CA PHE A 29 7.11 18.07 8.20
C PHE A 29 8.05 17.60 7.06
N ASN A 30 9.30 18.04 7.13
CA ASN A 30 10.51 17.35 6.69
C ASN A 30 10.42 16.38 5.49
N ILE A 31 10.09 16.90 4.30
CA ILE A 31 10.21 16.17 3.02
C ILE A 31 11.65 15.65 2.80
N ARG A 32 12.66 16.35 3.34
CA ARG A 32 14.07 15.91 3.30
C ARG A 32 14.35 14.69 4.19
N GLU A 33 13.82 14.62 5.41
CA GLU A 33 13.90 13.40 6.24
C GLU A 33 13.09 12.25 5.66
N GLN A 34 11.93 12.52 5.03
CA GLN A 34 11.17 11.47 4.35
C GLN A 34 11.96 10.80 3.24
N ILE A 35 12.75 11.54 2.45
CA ILE A 35 13.60 10.98 1.37
C ILE A 35 14.87 10.32 1.94
N ALA A 36 15.51 10.94 2.94
CA ALA A 36 16.74 10.43 3.55
C ALA A 36 16.52 9.15 4.39
N GLY A 37 15.28 8.83 4.76
CA GLY A 37 14.89 7.63 5.50
C GLY A 37 14.13 6.57 4.68
N MET A 38 14.01 6.71 3.35
CA MET A 38 13.30 5.71 2.55
C MET A 38 14.08 4.38 2.48
N PRO A 39 13.41 3.24 2.68
CA PRO A 39 14.08 1.93 2.59
C PRO A 39 14.40 1.62 1.12
N TYR A 40 15.68 1.42 0.82
CA TYR A 40 16.14 0.84 -0.44
C TYR A 40 16.76 -0.52 -0.15
N TRP A 41 16.68 -1.44 -1.11
CA TRP A 41 17.44 -2.68 -1.01
C TRP A 41 18.92 -2.33 -0.97
N THR A 42 19.53 -2.54 0.19
CA THR A 42 20.90 -2.14 0.49
C THR A 42 21.72 -3.39 0.73
N GLU A 43 22.81 -3.55 -0.01
CA GLU A 43 23.73 -4.66 0.15
C GLU A 43 24.51 -4.50 1.45
N ILE A 44 24.36 -5.47 2.36
CA ILE A 44 25.10 -5.50 3.64
C ILE A 44 26.30 -6.42 3.59
N LEU A 45 26.25 -7.45 2.76
CA LEU A 45 27.33 -8.38 2.47
C LEU A 45 27.21 -8.78 1.00
N PRO A 46 28.28 -9.29 0.37
CA PRO A 46 28.20 -9.76 -1.02
C PRO A 46 26.97 -10.66 -1.23
N ASP A 47 26.10 -10.22 -2.15
CA ASP A 47 24.84 -10.86 -2.51
C ASP A 47 23.78 -10.99 -1.37
N ILE A 48 23.91 -10.24 -0.27
CA ILE A 48 22.92 -10.18 0.83
C ILE A 48 22.43 -8.74 0.96
N TYR A 49 21.14 -8.57 0.70
CA TYR A 49 20.47 -7.28 0.68
C TYR A 49 19.41 -7.23 1.78
N VAL A 50 19.31 -6.09 2.43
CA VAL A 50 18.27 -5.81 3.41
C VAL A 50 17.45 -4.61 2.95
N TYR A 51 16.14 -4.65 3.20
CA TYR A 51 15.22 -3.61 2.75
C TYR A 51 14.64 -2.79 3.91
N SER A 52 14.05 -3.46 4.89
CA SER A 52 13.27 -2.82 5.93
C SER A 52 13.38 -3.59 7.24
N SER A 53 13.22 -2.87 8.36
CA SER A 53 13.25 -3.44 9.70
C SER A 53 12.06 -2.94 10.52
N TYR A 54 11.42 -3.86 11.24
CA TYR A 54 10.20 -3.62 12.01
C TYR A 54 10.44 -3.92 13.48
N TRP A 55 9.85 -3.13 14.38
CA TRP A 55 9.71 -3.54 15.76
C TRP A 55 8.34 -4.15 16.01
N MET A 56 8.31 -5.44 16.33
CA MET A 56 7.07 -6.16 16.55
C MET A 56 7.27 -7.17 17.67
N TYR A 57 6.44 -7.11 18.71
CA TYR A 57 6.43 -8.09 19.80
C TYR A 57 7.77 -8.28 20.49
N LYS A 58 8.43 -7.17 20.86
CA LYS A 58 9.73 -7.18 21.55
C LYS A 58 10.83 -7.89 20.77
N LYS A 59 10.75 -7.87 19.44
CA LYS A 59 11.82 -8.32 18.54
C LYS A 59 11.87 -7.39 17.34
N SER A 60 13.06 -7.23 16.77
CA SER A 60 13.17 -6.64 15.45
C SER A 60 13.06 -7.74 14.40
N ARG A 61 12.46 -7.40 13.25
CA ARG A 61 12.35 -8.30 12.10
C ARG A 61 12.77 -7.54 10.86
N SER A 62 13.76 -8.04 10.15
CA SER A 62 14.31 -7.39 8.95
C SER A 62 14.05 -8.23 7.71
N LEU A 63 13.51 -7.62 6.65
CA LEU A 63 13.30 -8.26 5.36
C LEU A 63 14.62 -8.32 4.58
N ILE A 64 15.05 -9.54 4.25
CA ILE A 64 16.31 -9.82 3.57
C ILE A 64 16.05 -10.56 2.27
N PHE A 65 16.83 -10.22 1.26
CA PHE A 65 16.97 -10.92 -0.01
C PHE A 65 18.42 -11.35 -0.15
N THR A 66 18.64 -12.58 -0.58
CA THR A 66 19.99 -13.09 -0.83
C THR A 66 20.06 -13.76 -2.17
N LYS A 67 21.16 -13.58 -2.88
CA LYS A 67 21.47 -14.26 -4.13
C LYS A 67 22.71 -15.13 -3.91
N ASN A 68 22.77 -16.32 -4.51
CA ASN A 68 23.96 -17.19 -4.49
C ASN A 68 24.56 -17.50 -3.10
N THR A 69 23.84 -17.22 -2.01
CA THR A 69 24.35 -17.30 -0.66
C THR A 69 23.70 -18.48 0.04
N PRO A 70 24.48 -19.44 0.57
CA PRO A 70 23.90 -20.56 1.29
C PRO A 70 23.30 -20.08 2.62
N ILE A 71 22.17 -20.64 3.02
CA ILE A 71 21.51 -20.30 4.29
C ILE A 71 22.45 -20.46 5.51
N ALA A 72 23.40 -21.39 5.45
CA ALA A 72 24.45 -21.61 6.46
C ALA A 72 25.33 -20.37 6.70
N ALA A 73 25.57 -19.55 5.66
CA ALA A 73 26.34 -18.31 5.80
C ALA A 73 25.55 -17.24 6.55
N LEU A 74 24.22 -17.22 6.40
CA LEU A 74 23.35 -16.24 7.03
C LEU A 74 23.28 -16.41 8.56
N TRP A 75 23.43 -17.64 9.06
CA TRP A 75 23.53 -17.90 10.51
C TRP A 75 24.76 -17.28 11.17
N LYS A 76 25.74 -16.81 10.39
CA LYS A 76 26.92 -16.10 10.88
C LYS A 76 26.69 -14.59 10.99
N ILE A 77 25.56 -14.09 10.50
CA ILE A 77 25.16 -12.69 10.64
C ILE A 77 24.63 -12.51 12.05
N GLY A 78 25.34 -11.72 12.84
CA GLY A 78 24.86 -11.18 14.11
C GLY A 78 24.09 -9.89 13.90
N CYS A 79 23.39 -9.43 14.93
CA CYS A 79 22.78 -8.12 14.90
C CYS A 79 23.01 -7.35 16.18
N LYS A 80 23.09 -6.03 16.00
CA LYS A 80 23.33 -5.07 17.05
C LYS A 80 22.19 -4.05 17.02
N LEU A 81 21.49 -3.94 18.14
CA LEU A 81 20.35 -3.04 18.32
C LEU A 81 20.83 -1.74 18.93
N HIS A 82 20.44 -0.62 18.32
CA HIS A 82 20.83 0.72 18.74
C HIS A 82 19.67 1.43 19.43
N TYR A 83 19.96 2.02 20.58
CA TYR A 83 18.98 2.70 21.43
C TYR A 83 19.34 4.18 21.58
N ASP A 84 18.32 5.02 21.74
CA ASP A 84 18.54 6.42 22.07
C ASP A 84 18.97 6.60 23.54
N ASN A 85 19.59 7.75 23.83
CA ASN A 85 19.81 8.28 25.18
C ASN A 85 20.86 7.56 26.04
N GLY A 86 22.05 7.26 25.48
CA GLY A 86 23.20 6.80 26.25
C GLY A 86 23.10 5.37 26.78
N LYS A 87 22.05 4.63 26.38
CA LYS A 87 21.97 3.19 26.61
C LYS A 87 22.95 2.46 25.70
N HIS A 88 23.55 1.39 26.23
CA HIS A 88 24.50 0.59 25.47
C HIS A 88 23.78 -0.14 24.33
N ASP A 89 24.41 -0.13 23.15
CA ASP A 89 24.01 -1.00 22.05
C ASP A 89 24.05 -2.47 22.49
N LEU A 90 23.07 -3.27 22.09
CA LEU A 90 22.97 -4.66 22.51
C LEU A 90 23.18 -5.61 21.33
N ASN A 91 24.07 -6.59 21.50
CA ASN A 91 24.15 -7.74 20.61
C ASN A 91 22.95 -8.65 20.87
N ALA A 92 22.16 -8.90 19.83
CA ALA A 92 20.97 -9.73 19.91
C ALA A 92 21.20 -11.09 19.24
N LYS A 93 20.49 -12.11 19.72
CA LYS A 93 20.46 -13.42 19.08
C LYS A 93 19.67 -13.33 17.78
N THR A 94 20.18 -13.93 16.72
CA THR A 94 19.51 -13.99 15.42
C THR A 94 18.70 -15.26 15.25
N ASN A 95 17.57 -15.13 14.56
CA ASN A 95 16.76 -16.24 14.08
C ASN A 95 16.38 -15.97 12.61
N ILE A 96 16.38 -17.02 11.78
CA ILE A 96 16.12 -16.90 10.35
C ILE A 96 14.83 -17.62 10.01
N ILE A 97 13.97 -16.94 9.24
CA ILE A 97 12.73 -17.48 8.69
C ILE A 97 12.80 -17.38 7.18
N LEU A 98 12.96 -18.52 6.51
CA LEU A 98 12.89 -18.57 5.07
C LEU A 98 11.46 -18.22 4.62
N LEU A 99 11.32 -17.19 3.78
CA LEU A 99 10.04 -16.74 3.25
C LEU A 99 9.74 -17.31 1.89
N ASP A 100 10.74 -17.42 1.04
CA ASP A 100 10.64 -18.02 -0.28
C ASP A 100 12.03 -18.40 -0.79
N ARG A 101 12.09 -19.37 -1.70
CA ARG A 101 13.34 -19.80 -2.35
C ARG A 101 13.07 -20.21 -3.78
N LYS A 102 13.81 -19.60 -4.71
CA LYS A 102 13.89 -20.04 -6.10
C LYS A 102 15.35 -20.06 -6.52
N ASP A 103 15.78 -21.21 -7.02
CA ASP A 103 17.17 -21.46 -7.41
C ASP A 103 18.16 -21.11 -6.29
N SER A 104 19.09 -20.21 -6.58
CA SER A 104 20.09 -19.70 -5.64
C SER A 104 19.66 -18.45 -4.88
N SER A 105 18.44 -17.96 -5.14
CA SER A 105 17.91 -16.75 -4.52
C SER A 105 16.91 -17.08 -3.41
N MET A 106 16.93 -16.30 -2.34
CA MET A 106 16.07 -16.49 -1.17
C MET A 106 15.56 -15.17 -0.64
N PHE A 107 14.31 -15.17 -0.21
CA PHE A 107 13.75 -14.14 0.66
C PHE A 107 13.58 -14.71 2.05
N LEU A 108 13.89 -13.92 3.07
CA LEU A 108 13.79 -14.34 4.45
C LEU A 108 13.56 -13.16 5.38
N PHE A 109 13.08 -13.46 6.58
CA PHE A 109 13.20 -12.57 7.70
C PHE A 109 14.37 -12.96 8.58
N LEU A 110 15.14 -11.97 8.99
CA LEU A 110 16.09 -12.08 10.09
C LEU A 110 15.49 -11.39 11.31
N GLU A 111 15.23 -12.17 12.36
CA GLU A 111 14.74 -11.66 13.64
C GLU A 111 15.89 -11.46 14.60
N CYS A 112 15.90 -10.31 15.27
CA CYS A 112 16.78 -10.05 16.40
C CYS A 112 15.99 -10.05 17.68
N LEU A 113 16.37 -10.94 18.58
CA LEU A 113 15.74 -11.15 19.87
C LEU A 113 16.52 -10.31 20.91
N PRO A 114 16.01 -9.13 21.31
CA PRO A 114 16.60 -8.35 22.39
C PRO A 114 16.42 -9.08 23.72
N PHE A 115 17.27 -8.71 24.69
CA PHE A 115 17.06 -9.06 26.09
C PHE A 115 16.16 -8.05 26.81
N ASP A 116 16.00 -6.83 26.28
CA ASP A 116 15.23 -5.73 26.86
C ASP A 116 13.92 -5.48 26.07
N ALA A 117 12.90 -4.96 26.76
CA ALA A 117 11.58 -4.63 26.22
C ALA A 117 11.51 -3.25 25.53
N GLN A 118 12.54 -2.41 25.62
CA GLN A 118 12.56 -1.11 24.93
C GLN A 118 12.68 -1.26 23.41
N ILE A 119 12.08 -0.33 22.68
CA ILE A 119 12.17 -0.21 21.21
C ILE A 119 13.51 0.44 20.81
N PRO A 120 14.37 -0.23 20.04
CA PRO A 120 15.56 0.36 19.44
C PRO A 120 15.16 1.28 18.26
N HIS A 121 15.90 2.36 18.05
CA HIS A 121 15.68 3.27 16.93
C HIS A 121 16.24 2.71 15.62
N SER A 122 17.29 1.89 15.69
CA SER A 122 17.92 1.29 14.52
C SER A 122 18.56 -0.08 14.81
N ILE A 123 18.88 -0.81 13.74
CA ILE A 123 19.57 -2.10 13.76
C ILE A 123 20.74 -2.08 12.80
N SER A 124 21.88 -2.61 13.23
CA SER A 124 22.99 -2.94 12.34
C SER A 124 23.28 -4.44 12.32
N PHE A 125 23.83 -4.89 11.19
CA PHE A 125 24.22 -6.27 10.98
C PHE A 125 25.73 -6.41 11.15
N LEU A 126 26.15 -7.46 11.86
CA LEU A 126 27.55 -7.73 12.17
C LEU A 126 27.97 -9.03 11.49
N HIS A 127 29.12 -9.01 10.84
CA HIS A 127 29.80 -10.20 10.32
C HIS A 127 31.30 -10.07 10.58
N ARG A 128 31.99 -11.18 10.84
CA ARG A 128 33.40 -11.20 11.29
C ARG A 128 34.37 -10.44 10.36
N ASN A 129 33.99 -10.29 9.09
CA ASN A 129 34.82 -9.67 8.05
C ASN A 129 34.32 -8.28 7.62
N MET A 130 33.35 -7.67 8.31
CA MET A 130 32.84 -6.34 7.97
C MET A 130 33.60 -5.24 8.71
N THR A 131 34.09 -4.26 7.95
CA THR A 131 34.77 -3.07 8.47
C THR A 131 33.80 -1.91 8.74
N SER A 132 32.64 -1.89 8.09
CA SER A 132 31.56 -0.93 8.32
C SER A 132 30.24 -1.66 8.52
N SER A 133 29.42 -1.19 9.46
CA SER A 133 28.08 -1.70 9.70
C SER A 133 27.05 -0.72 9.15
N ILE A 134 26.16 -1.20 8.27
CA ILE A 134 25.02 -0.41 7.82
C ILE A 134 23.97 -0.45 8.92
N SER A 135 23.48 0.73 9.32
CA SER A 135 22.37 0.87 10.26
C SER A 135 21.08 1.15 9.50
N LEU A 136 20.03 0.41 9.85
CA LEU A 136 18.68 0.60 9.31
C LEU A 136 17.74 1.14 10.38
N PRO A 137 16.92 2.14 10.06
CA PRO A 137 15.89 2.61 10.98
C PRO A 137 14.86 1.50 11.23
N ILE A 138 14.37 1.44 12.47
CA ILE A 138 13.35 0.49 12.88
C ILE A 138 11.98 1.15 12.83
N ILE A 139 11.08 0.55 12.06
CA ILE A 139 9.71 1.01 11.91
C ILE A 139 8.93 0.58 13.16
N SER A 140 8.58 1.56 13.98
CA SER A 140 7.83 1.40 15.22
C SER A 140 6.88 2.56 15.55
N GLU A 141 7.05 3.68 14.84
CA GLU A 141 6.37 4.93 15.18
C GLU A 141 4.89 4.97 14.80
N LYS A 142 4.13 5.68 15.62
CA LYS A 142 2.73 5.97 15.36
C LYS A 142 2.57 7.34 14.70
N SER A 143 2.68 7.41 13.37
CA SER A 143 2.56 8.70 12.66
C SER A 143 1.14 9.05 12.16
N TYR A 144 0.22 8.08 12.03
CA TYR A 144 -1.15 8.36 11.57
C TYR A 144 -2.22 7.40 12.11
N THR A 145 -3.45 7.85 12.36
CA THR A 145 -4.54 6.92 12.75
C THR A 145 -5.46 6.68 11.56
N SER A 146 -5.47 5.46 11.03
CA SER A 146 -6.40 5.05 9.96
C SER A 146 -6.82 3.61 10.18
N PRO A 147 -8.13 3.31 10.39
CA PRO A 147 -8.60 1.95 10.59
C PRO A 147 -8.32 1.04 9.38
N TYR A 148 -8.17 1.62 8.20
CA TYR A 148 -7.92 0.91 6.95
C TYR A 148 -6.60 1.36 6.31
N ALA A 149 -5.85 0.40 5.81
CA ALA A 149 -4.64 0.60 5.02
C ALA A 149 -4.79 -0.09 3.67
N VAL A 150 -4.24 0.50 2.61
CA VAL A 150 -4.13 -0.14 1.30
C VAL A 150 -2.67 -0.31 0.95
N CYS A 151 -2.30 -1.54 0.58
CA CYS A 151 -1.04 -1.91 -0.04
C CYS A 151 -1.25 -1.98 -1.54
N ILE A 152 -0.64 -1.06 -2.28
CA ILE A 152 -0.73 -1.00 -3.74
C ILE A 152 0.44 -1.79 -4.34
N GLN A 153 0.15 -2.72 -5.25
CA GLN A 153 1.19 -3.45 -5.98
C GLN A 153 2.20 -2.49 -6.65
N PRO A 154 3.50 -2.84 -6.71
CA PRO A 154 4.49 -2.11 -7.49
C PRO A 154 3.98 -1.79 -8.89
N LEU A 155 3.90 -0.50 -9.19
CA LEU A 155 3.52 0.00 -10.50
C LEU A 155 4.63 -0.31 -11.51
N PRO A 156 4.33 -0.54 -12.79
CA PRO A 156 5.36 -0.80 -13.78
C PRO A 156 6.32 0.39 -13.89
N PRO A 157 7.59 0.17 -14.27
CA PRO A 157 8.53 1.24 -14.53
C PRO A 157 7.95 2.26 -15.53
N ALA A 158 8.21 3.54 -15.27
CA ALA A 158 7.70 4.67 -16.06
C ALA A 158 6.17 4.75 -16.16
N PHE A 159 5.42 4.20 -15.18
CA PHE A 159 3.98 4.41 -15.09
C PHE A 159 3.66 5.92 -15.08
N LYS A 160 2.75 6.33 -15.99
CA LYS A 160 2.48 7.73 -16.32
C LYS A 160 1.03 8.17 -16.12
N ASP A 161 0.12 7.25 -15.83
CA ASP A 161 -1.32 7.53 -15.79
C ASP A 161 -1.72 8.14 -14.44
N ALA A 162 -1.56 9.45 -14.34
CA ALA A 162 -1.92 10.23 -13.16
C ALA A 162 -3.43 10.19 -12.86
N ASN A 163 -4.27 10.06 -13.90
CA ASN A 163 -5.72 10.01 -13.76
C ASN A 163 -6.16 8.73 -13.04
N LYS A 164 -5.56 7.58 -13.35
CA LYS A 164 -5.82 6.33 -12.62
C LYS A 164 -5.43 6.40 -11.15
N ILE A 165 -4.30 7.02 -10.84
CA ILE A 165 -3.85 7.22 -9.45
C ILE A 165 -4.85 8.09 -8.70
N LEU A 166 -5.25 9.20 -9.32
CA LEU A 166 -6.19 10.14 -8.75
C LEU A 166 -7.57 9.49 -8.53
N GLU A 167 -8.07 8.75 -9.51
CA GLU A 167 -9.32 7.99 -9.43
C GLU A 167 -9.31 7.02 -8.25
N PHE A 168 -8.24 6.22 -8.15
CA PHE A 168 -8.08 5.23 -7.10
C PHE A 168 -8.07 5.88 -5.71
N LEU A 169 -7.31 6.96 -5.53
CA LEU A 169 -7.22 7.69 -4.28
C LEU A 169 -8.54 8.34 -3.90
N ILE A 170 -9.22 9.00 -4.84
CA ILE A 170 -10.53 9.63 -4.60
C ILE A 170 -11.54 8.58 -4.16
N PHE A 171 -11.66 7.51 -4.93
CA PHE A 171 -12.66 6.47 -4.67
C PHE A 171 -12.45 5.81 -3.31
N HIS A 172 -11.24 5.33 -3.02
CA HIS A 172 -10.97 4.64 -1.77
C HIS A 172 -10.93 5.57 -0.57
N SER A 173 -10.52 6.83 -0.74
CA SER A 173 -10.64 7.84 0.32
C SER A 173 -12.09 8.11 0.68
N HIS A 174 -12.99 8.16 -0.31
CA HIS A 174 -14.42 8.25 -0.06
C HIS A 174 -14.96 7.04 0.71
N MET A 175 -14.39 5.85 0.49
CA MET A 175 -14.69 4.64 1.25
C MET A 175 -14.07 4.60 2.65
N GLY A 176 -13.41 5.69 3.10
CA GLY A 176 -12.86 5.83 4.44
C GLY A 176 -11.40 5.37 4.59
N ILE A 177 -10.72 4.97 3.52
CA ILE A 177 -9.31 4.64 3.56
C ILE A 177 -8.48 5.93 3.61
N LYS A 178 -7.59 6.05 4.59
CA LYS A 178 -6.69 7.20 4.70
C LYS A 178 -5.22 6.85 4.52
N LEU A 179 -4.83 5.59 4.62
CA LEU A 179 -3.44 5.17 4.43
C LEU A 179 -3.28 4.40 3.12
N PHE A 180 -2.42 4.93 2.25
CA PHE A 180 -2.03 4.31 0.99
C PHE A 180 -0.53 4.09 0.98
N ILE A 181 -0.10 2.84 0.75
CA ILE A 181 1.31 2.47 0.66
C ILE A 181 1.60 2.04 -0.78
N PHE A 182 2.27 2.92 -1.51
CA PHE A 182 2.72 2.70 -2.88
C PHE A 182 4.14 2.15 -2.90
N TYR A 183 4.35 1.12 -3.70
CA TYR A 183 5.67 0.64 -4.06
C TYR A 183 6.00 1.15 -5.46
N GLU A 184 7.12 1.83 -5.62
CA GLU A 184 7.47 2.49 -6.87
C GLU A 184 8.76 1.92 -7.48
N THR A 185 8.71 1.59 -8.77
CA THR A 185 9.86 1.07 -9.53
C THR A 185 10.29 2.08 -10.60
N GLY A 186 10.26 3.38 -10.27
CA GLY A 186 10.58 4.47 -11.20
C GLY A 186 9.34 5.07 -11.86
N LEU A 187 8.47 5.72 -11.08
CA LEU A 187 7.30 6.46 -11.61
C LEU A 187 7.71 7.64 -12.48
N SER A 188 6.81 8.08 -13.38
CA SER A 188 7.01 9.33 -14.09
C SER A 188 7.07 10.52 -13.11
N LEU A 189 7.79 11.58 -13.48
CA LEU A 189 7.91 12.78 -12.65
C LEU A 189 6.54 13.38 -12.28
N ASN A 190 5.59 13.36 -13.23
CA ASN A 190 4.24 13.88 -13.02
C ASN A 190 3.47 13.08 -11.97
N VAL A 191 3.51 11.74 -12.06
CA VAL A 191 2.84 10.87 -11.07
C VAL A 191 3.49 11.01 -9.70
N ARG A 192 4.83 11.04 -9.64
CA ARG A 192 5.56 11.24 -8.38
C ARG A 192 5.22 12.57 -7.73
N LYS A 193 5.20 13.65 -8.52
CA LYS A 193 4.84 14.99 -8.05
C LYS A 193 3.39 15.03 -7.56
N LEU A 194 2.45 14.43 -8.28
CA LEU A 194 1.06 14.30 -7.82
C LEU A 194 0.97 13.59 -6.46
N LEU A 195 1.62 12.43 -6.30
CA LEU A 195 1.59 11.69 -5.04
C LEU A 195 2.24 12.46 -3.88
N MET A 196 3.33 13.20 -4.14
CA MET A 196 3.96 14.08 -3.14
C MET A 196 3.04 15.24 -2.75
N ASP A 197 2.42 15.91 -3.72
CA ASP A 197 1.48 16.99 -3.48
C ASP A 197 0.25 16.53 -2.69
N ILE A 198 -0.22 15.30 -2.94
CA ILE A 198 -1.28 14.67 -2.14
C ILE A 198 -0.78 14.33 -0.73
N ALA A 199 0.43 13.78 -0.59
CA ALA A 199 1.01 13.41 0.70
C ALA A 199 1.18 14.61 1.65
N MET A 200 1.46 15.80 1.08
CA MET A 200 1.56 17.06 1.83
C MET A 200 0.20 17.60 2.32
N LYS A 201 -0.92 17.01 1.88
CA LYS A 201 -2.28 17.47 2.23
C LYS A 201 -2.85 16.58 3.34
N ASN A 202 -3.15 17.19 4.48
CA ASN A 202 -3.46 16.54 5.77
C ASN A 202 -4.68 15.58 5.85
N ASN A 203 -5.32 15.23 4.73
CA ASN A 203 -6.52 14.37 4.72
C ASN A 203 -6.24 12.92 4.35
N ILE A 204 -5.12 12.65 3.69
CA ILE A 204 -4.73 11.31 3.23
C ILE A 204 -3.23 11.13 3.46
N TYR A 205 -2.85 9.96 3.97
CA TYR A 205 -1.46 9.53 4.17
C TYR A 205 -1.03 8.67 3.00
N VAL A 206 -0.12 9.20 2.19
CA VAL A 206 0.51 8.48 1.09
C VAL A 206 1.95 8.19 1.46
N LEU A 207 2.31 6.91 1.51
CA LEU A 207 3.68 6.44 1.68
C LEU A 207 4.18 5.92 0.34
N LEU A 208 5.13 6.64 -0.24
CA LEU A 208 5.78 6.25 -1.47
C LEU A 208 7.11 5.56 -1.13
N LEU A 209 7.19 4.26 -1.36
CA LEU A 209 8.34 3.41 -1.01
C LEU A 209 9.06 2.96 -2.28
N PRO A 210 10.38 3.15 -2.39
CA PRO A 210 11.15 2.65 -3.53
C PRO A 210 11.23 1.12 -3.49
N TRP A 211 11.00 0.47 -4.61
CA TRP A 211 10.95 -0.99 -4.73
C TRP A 211 11.98 -1.52 -5.73
N ASN A 212 13.25 -1.25 -5.44
CA ASN A 212 14.42 -1.56 -6.26
C ASN A 212 15.00 -2.96 -5.99
N VAL A 213 14.16 -4.01 -6.02
CA VAL A 213 14.61 -5.38 -5.70
C VAL A 213 15.77 -5.78 -6.65
N PRO A 214 16.93 -6.25 -6.15
CA PRO A 214 18.12 -6.52 -6.97
C PRO A 214 18.02 -7.87 -7.69
N ILE A 215 16.98 -8.01 -8.52
CA ILE A 215 16.70 -9.20 -9.33
C ILE A 215 16.77 -8.79 -10.81
N ASN A 216 17.47 -9.61 -11.60
CA ASN A 216 17.73 -9.33 -13.02
C ASN A 216 16.56 -9.70 -13.94
N SER A 217 15.55 -10.43 -13.45
CA SER A 217 14.37 -10.78 -14.26
C SER A 217 13.06 -10.68 -13.47
N GLN A 218 12.00 -10.19 -14.14
CA GLN A 218 10.63 -10.22 -13.61
C GLN A 218 10.09 -11.66 -13.41
N ALA A 219 10.78 -12.67 -13.96
CA ALA A 219 10.37 -14.07 -13.93
C ALA A 219 10.88 -14.83 -12.69
N ASP A 220 11.81 -14.25 -11.91
CA ASP A 220 12.50 -15.01 -10.86
C ASP A 220 11.76 -15.08 -9.54
N PHE A 221 10.82 -14.18 -9.24
CA PHE A 221 9.96 -14.34 -8.06
C PHE A 221 8.60 -13.72 -8.32
N SER A 222 7.58 -14.21 -7.60
CA SER A 222 6.34 -13.47 -7.44
C SER A 222 6.60 -12.24 -6.57
N ASN A 223 7.22 -11.20 -7.15
CA ASN A 223 7.34 -9.86 -6.56
C ASN A 223 5.99 -9.36 -6.01
N LYS A 224 4.87 -9.90 -6.55
CA LYS A 224 3.49 -9.65 -6.15
C LYS A 224 3.13 -10.04 -4.71
N GLU A 225 3.91 -10.88 -4.04
CA GLU A 225 3.64 -11.25 -2.65
C GLU A 225 4.60 -10.58 -1.66
N LEU A 226 5.83 -10.29 -2.08
CA LEU A 226 6.86 -9.71 -1.21
C LEU A 226 6.56 -8.26 -0.81
N TYR A 227 6.08 -7.43 -1.75
CA TYR A 227 5.68 -6.08 -1.41
C TYR A 227 4.55 -6.10 -0.37
N PHE A 228 3.64 -7.06 -0.49
CA PHE A 228 2.50 -7.16 0.40
C PHE A 228 2.94 -7.63 1.79
N LEU A 229 3.91 -8.53 1.87
CA LEU A 229 4.55 -8.91 3.13
C LEU A 229 5.18 -7.70 3.84
N ASP A 230 5.99 -6.93 3.12
CA ASP A 230 6.61 -5.71 3.64
C ASP A 230 5.53 -4.72 4.13
N CYS A 231 4.54 -4.45 3.30
CA CYS A 231 3.44 -3.54 3.61
C CYS A 231 2.66 -3.97 4.85
N PHE A 232 2.31 -5.26 4.91
CA PHE A 232 1.57 -5.83 6.03
C PHE A 232 2.37 -5.70 7.33
N HIS A 233 3.68 -5.97 7.31
CA HIS A 233 4.53 -5.79 8.48
C HIS A 233 4.66 -4.32 8.90
N ARG A 234 4.74 -3.37 7.95
CA ARG A 234 4.70 -1.94 8.27
C ARG A 234 3.43 -1.59 9.04
N VAL A 235 2.28 -2.08 8.55
CA VAL A 235 0.99 -1.79 9.19
C VAL A 235 0.92 -2.42 10.58
N VAL A 236 1.34 -3.67 10.75
CA VAL A 236 1.36 -4.35 12.06
C VAL A 236 2.31 -3.64 13.03
N ALA A 237 3.53 -3.30 12.60
CA ALA A 237 4.55 -2.67 13.44
C ALA A 237 4.10 -1.30 13.96
N ARG A 238 3.38 -0.54 13.14
CA ARG A 238 2.80 0.74 13.56
C ARG A 238 1.57 0.54 14.46
N ASN A 239 0.85 -0.58 14.30
CA ASN A 239 -0.36 -0.92 15.07
C ASN A 239 -1.44 0.17 14.96
N GLN A 240 -1.69 0.65 13.74
CA GLN A 240 -2.58 1.80 13.47
C GLN A 240 -3.80 1.46 12.61
N SER A 241 -3.73 0.37 11.84
CA SER A 241 -4.84 -0.09 11.00
C SER A 241 -5.28 -1.48 11.43
N GLU A 242 -6.58 -1.67 11.44
CA GLU A 242 -7.23 -2.92 11.82
C GLU A 242 -7.39 -3.83 10.61
N ILE A 243 -7.46 -3.22 9.43
CA ILE A 243 -7.71 -3.89 8.16
C ILE A 243 -6.69 -3.41 7.14
N VAL A 244 -6.13 -4.36 6.40
CA VAL A 244 -5.23 -4.11 5.26
C VAL A 244 -5.89 -4.66 4.01
N LEU A 245 -5.95 -3.82 2.98
CA LEU A 245 -6.38 -4.22 1.64
C LEU A 245 -5.16 -4.41 0.74
N LYS A 246 -5.14 -5.51 -0.02
CA LYS A 246 -4.19 -5.77 -1.10
C LYS A 246 -4.89 -5.45 -2.42
N LEU A 247 -4.49 -4.37 -3.08
CA LEU A 247 -5.13 -3.89 -4.30
C LEU A 247 -4.11 -3.58 -5.40
N GLU A 248 -4.52 -3.78 -6.66
CA GLU A 248 -3.86 -3.19 -7.81
C GLU A 248 -4.44 -1.79 -8.08
N ILE A 249 -3.73 -0.94 -8.83
CA ILE A 249 -4.21 0.43 -9.08
C ILE A 249 -5.50 0.51 -9.89
N ASN A 250 -5.82 -0.57 -10.60
CA ASN A 250 -7.03 -0.71 -11.39
C ASN A 250 -8.13 -1.48 -10.65
N ASP A 251 -7.92 -1.86 -9.38
CA ASP A 251 -8.92 -2.57 -8.58
C ASP A 251 -9.72 -1.54 -7.76
N LEU A 252 -11.05 -1.52 -7.90
CA LEU A 252 -11.97 -0.72 -7.10
C LEU A 252 -12.90 -1.63 -6.32
N VAL A 253 -12.91 -1.53 -4.98
CA VAL A 253 -13.85 -2.28 -4.12
C VAL A 253 -15.20 -1.57 -4.13
N VAL A 254 -16.15 -2.05 -4.94
CA VAL A 254 -17.43 -1.40 -5.16
C VAL A 254 -18.48 -1.96 -4.20
N PRO A 255 -18.92 -1.17 -3.21
CA PRO A 255 -19.96 -1.62 -2.30
C PRO A 255 -21.33 -1.55 -2.99
N LYS A 256 -22.25 -2.43 -2.58
CA LYS A 256 -23.65 -2.45 -2.99
C LYS A 256 -24.56 -2.12 -1.80
N GLY A 257 -25.68 -1.46 -2.08
CA GLY A 257 -26.60 -0.98 -1.04
C GLY A 257 -25.91 0.02 -0.09
N THR A 258 -26.14 -0.15 1.21
CA THR A 258 -25.60 0.68 2.30
C THR A 258 -24.29 0.15 2.87
N TRP A 259 -23.71 -0.89 2.26
CA TRP A 259 -22.51 -1.54 2.76
C TRP A 259 -21.28 -0.63 2.60
N ASN A 260 -20.31 -0.71 3.52
CA ASN A 260 -19.04 -0.01 3.43
C ASN A 260 -17.88 -0.90 3.94
N ILE A 261 -16.63 -0.46 3.75
CA ILE A 261 -15.42 -1.23 4.11
C ILE A 261 -15.39 -1.63 5.60
N SER A 262 -16.03 -0.87 6.50
CA SER A 262 -16.05 -1.21 7.93
C SER A 262 -16.80 -2.50 8.24
N HIS A 263 -17.68 -2.95 7.35
CA HIS A 263 -18.52 -4.12 7.55
C HIS A 263 -17.83 -5.45 7.20
N PHE A 264 -16.61 -5.47 6.65
CA PHE A 264 -15.91 -6.73 6.32
C PHE A 264 -15.86 -7.68 7.51
N THR A 265 -15.52 -7.18 8.70
CA THR A 265 -15.37 -7.98 9.92
C THR A 265 -16.70 -8.45 10.52
N SER A 266 -17.84 -7.91 10.08
CA SER A 266 -19.16 -8.24 10.60
C SER A 266 -19.76 -9.53 10.02
N PHE A 267 -19.29 -9.98 8.85
CA PHE A 267 -19.85 -11.18 8.19
C PHE A 267 -19.44 -12.49 8.85
N ASP A 268 -18.19 -12.57 9.29
CA ASP A 268 -17.65 -13.78 9.91
C ASP A 268 -16.57 -13.39 10.93
N THR A 269 -16.91 -13.54 12.22
CA THR A 269 -16.00 -13.25 13.32
C THR A 269 -14.85 -14.25 13.39
N SER A 270 -14.94 -15.41 12.75
CA SER A 270 -13.88 -16.41 12.67
C SER A 270 -12.92 -16.20 11.49
N ALA A 271 -13.35 -15.46 10.45
CA ALA A 271 -12.54 -15.19 9.27
C ALA A 271 -11.44 -14.15 9.53
N ASN A 272 -10.26 -14.38 8.97
CA ASN A 272 -9.11 -13.46 9.04
C ASN A 272 -8.68 -12.92 7.67
N VAL A 273 -9.29 -13.44 6.59
CA VAL A 273 -9.10 -12.98 5.22
C VAL A 273 -10.47 -12.89 4.57
N PHE A 274 -10.74 -11.84 3.80
CA PHE A 274 -11.97 -11.73 3.02
C PHE A 274 -11.67 -11.67 1.53
N LYS A 275 -12.50 -12.39 0.78
CA LYS A 275 -12.46 -12.49 -0.67
C LYS A 275 -13.66 -11.78 -1.27
N LEU A 276 -13.46 -11.25 -2.46
CA LEU A 276 -14.53 -10.67 -3.27
C LEU A 276 -14.56 -11.38 -4.62
N HIS A 277 -15.75 -11.53 -5.18
CA HIS A 277 -15.85 -11.83 -6.60
C HIS A 277 -15.31 -10.66 -7.40
N GLU A 278 -14.63 -10.99 -8.48
CA GLU A 278 -14.01 -10.06 -9.39
C GLU A 278 -14.88 -9.90 -10.63
N LYS A 279 -15.19 -8.65 -10.97
CA LYS A 279 -15.81 -8.28 -12.22
C LYS A 279 -14.79 -7.51 -13.06
N VAL A 280 -14.41 -8.09 -14.21
CA VAL A 280 -13.37 -7.55 -15.08
C VAL A 280 -13.99 -6.68 -16.16
N PHE A 281 -13.50 -5.45 -16.27
CA PHE A 281 -13.84 -4.46 -17.28
C PHE A 281 -12.66 -4.32 -18.24
N CYS A 282 -12.88 -4.64 -19.51
CA CYS A 282 -11.82 -4.67 -20.50
C CYS A 282 -11.50 -3.26 -21.02
N GLU A 283 -10.22 -2.90 -21.01
CA GLU A 283 -9.76 -1.61 -21.54
C GLU A 283 -9.96 -1.50 -23.06
N GLU A 284 -10.08 -2.62 -23.76
CA GLU A 284 -10.30 -2.69 -25.20
C GLU A 284 -11.75 -2.44 -25.61
N TYR A 285 -12.71 -2.59 -24.70
CA TYR A 285 -14.12 -2.38 -25.01
C TYR A 285 -14.45 -0.90 -25.24
N PRO A 286 -15.45 -0.61 -26.09
CA PRO A 286 -15.89 0.76 -26.36
C PRO A 286 -16.22 1.54 -25.09
N ASN A 287 -15.83 2.82 -25.10
CA ASN A 287 -16.10 3.74 -24.00
C ASN A 287 -17.58 4.13 -23.94
N ASP A 288 -18.05 4.47 -22.75
CA ASP A 288 -19.30 5.19 -22.58
C ASP A 288 -19.20 6.60 -23.19
N ILE A 289 -20.12 6.90 -24.11
CA ILE A 289 -20.12 8.13 -24.90
C ILE A 289 -20.31 9.37 -24.01
N ILE A 290 -21.06 9.25 -22.92
CA ILE A 290 -21.31 10.37 -22.00
C ILE A 290 -20.04 10.63 -21.18
N ALA A 291 -19.40 9.57 -20.66
CA ALA A 291 -18.16 9.70 -19.89
C ALA A 291 -16.99 10.24 -20.72
N GLN A 292 -16.95 9.92 -22.03
CA GLN A 292 -15.90 10.40 -22.93
C GLN A 292 -15.86 11.93 -23.08
N ASN A 293 -16.99 12.60 -22.88
CA ASN A 293 -17.10 14.05 -22.96
C ASN A 293 -16.82 14.77 -21.63
N LEU A 294 -16.47 14.03 -20.56
CA LEU A 294 -16.10 14.63 -19.28
C LEU A 294 -14.69 15.21 -19.34
N PHE A 295 -14.46 16.33 -18.65
CA PHE A 295 -13.15 16.98 -18.56
C PHE A 295 -12.04 16.01 -18.12
N MET A 296 -12.35 15.16 -17.13
CA MET A 296 -11.50 14.04 -16.74
C MET A 296 -12.31 12.75 -16.90
N PRO A 297 -12.04 11.96 -17.94
CA PRO A 297 -12.79 10.75 -18.19
C PRO A 297 -12.19 9.61 -17.36
N PHE A 298 -12.65 9.51 -16.11
CA PHE A 298 -12.25 8.45 -15.18
C PHE A 298 -12.52 7.06 -15.77
N THR A 299 -11.59 6.11 -15.57
CA THR A 299 -11.62 4.79 -16.20
C THR A 299 -12.89 4.05 -15.83
N SER A 300 -13.33 4.15 -14.59
CA SER A 300 -14.53 3.49 -14.08
C SER A 300 -15.84 4.05 -14.62
N LEU A 301 -15.84 5.29 -15.10
CA LEU A 301 -16.99 5.90 -15.78
C LEU A 301 -16.95 5.61 -17.29
N LEU A 302 -15.75 5.55 -17.88
CA LEU A 302 -15.53 5.23 -19.29
C LEU A 302 -15.82 3.76 -19.63
N LYS A 303 -15.27 2.84 -18.84
CA LYS A 303 -15.29 1.41 -19.11
C LYS A 303 -16.45 0.76 -18.37
N THR A 304 -17.63 0.78 -19.00
CA THR A 304 -18.87 0.25 -18.42
C THR A 304 -19.20 -1.16 -18.91
N ARG A 305 -18.38 -1.77 -19.77
CA ARG A 305 -18.59 -3.12 -20.29
C ARG A 305 -17.73 -4.12 -19.55
N ALA A 306 -18.35 -5.10 -18.91
CA ALA A 306 -17.68 -6.14 -18.13
C ALA A 306 -17.86 -7.52 -18.78
N LEU A 307 -16.88 -8.41 -18.60
CA LEU A 307 -16.97 -9.79 -19.08
C LEU A 307 -18.13 -10.56 -18.41
N ILE A 308 -18.93 -11.28 -19.20
CA ILE A 308 -20.04 -12.11 -18.68
C ILE A 308 -19.51 -13.29 -17.85
N LYS A 309 -18.48 -13.99 -18.36
CA LYS A 309 -17.93 -15.22 -17.76
C LYS A 309 -16.74 -14.95 -16.84
N ASN A 310 -16.84 -13.98 -15.93
CA ASN A 310 -15.80 -13.81 -14.91
C ASN A 310 -16.26 -14.29 -13.54
N ASN A 311 -15.83 -15.50 -13.16
CA ASN A 311 -16.02 -16.05 -11.82
C ASN A 311 -14.74 -15.95 -10.98
N GLY A 312 -13.88 -14.97 -11.31
CA GLY A 312 -12.67 -14.69 -10.55
C GLY A 312 -13.00 -14.37 -9.09
N VAL A 313 -12.19 -14.85 -8.16
CA VAL A 313 -12.29 -14.51 -6.74
C VAL A 313 -10.90 -14.10 -6.26
N LYS A 314 -10.78 -12.87 -5.77
CA LYS A 314 -9.51 -12.31 -5.27
C LYS A 314 -9.54 -12.17 -3.74
N LYS A 315 -8.40 -12.43 -3.10
CA LYS A 315 -8.20 -12.15 -1.66
C LYS A 315 -7.79 -10.70 -1.52
N ILE A 316 -8.67 -9.90 -0.95
CA ILE A 316 -8.51 -8.46 -0.94
C ILE A 316 -8.23 -7.94 0.47
N VAL A 317 -8.88 -8.49 1.49
CA VAL A 317 -8.90 -7.88 2.82
C VAL A 317 -8.29 -8.82 3.86
N TYR A 318 -7.48 -8.26 4.75
CA TYR A 318 -6.77 -8.97 5.80
C TYR A 318 -7.04 -8.29 7.15
N ASP A 319 -7.56 -9.05 8.10
CA ASP A 319 -7.84 -8.56 9.46
C ASP A 319 -6.57 -8.60 10.30
N VAL A 320 -5.96 -7.43 10.49
CA VAL A 320 -4.68 -7.29 11.21
C VAL A 320 -4.82 -7.72 12.66
N LYS A 321 -5.95 -7.43 13.32
CA LYS A 321 -6.16 -7.79 14.74
C LYS A 321 -6.13 -9.30 14.93
N LYS A 322 -6.81 -10.04 14.08
CA LYS A 322 -6.84 -11.52 14.14
C LYS A 322 -5.54 -12.16 13.65
N LEU A 323 -4.83 -11.48 12.77
CA LEU A 323 -3.56 -11.96 12.22
C LEU A 323 -2.36 -11.60 13.10
N LYS A 324 -2.48 -10.65 14.05
CA LYS A 324 -1.39 -10.22 14.93
C LYS A 324 -0.67 -11.40 15.56
N ASP A 325 -1.41 -12.31 16.19
CA ASP A 325 -0.83 -13.43 16.93
C ASP A 325 -0.11 -14.41 16.00
N ILE A 326 -0.72 -14.71 14.84
CA ILE A 326 -0.12 -15.54 13.79
C ILE A 326 1.17 -14.91 13.27
N VAL A 327 1.22 -13.59 13.11
CA VAL A 327 2.41 -12.85 12.63
C VAL A 327 3.52 -12.85 13.68
N THR A 328 3.17 -12.98 14.95
CA THR A 328 4.10 -13.05 16.07
C THR A 328 4.89 -14.35 16.03
N ASP A 329 4.22 -15.48 15.77
CA ASP A 329 4.89 -16.75 15.54
C ASP A 329 5.44 -16.81 14.12
N SER A 330 6.76 -16.74 14.02
CA SER A 330 7.43 -16.61 12.74
C SER A 330 7.40 -17.88 11.88
N LYS A 331 7.22 -19.06 12.48
CA LYS A 331 7.05 -20.32 11.75
C LYS A 331 5.63 -20.44 11.22
N GLU A 332 4.65 -20.06 12.02
CA GLU A 332 3.24 -20.10 11.62
C GLU A 332 2.92 -19.04 10.57
N PHE A 333 3.47 -17.82 10.68
CA PHE A 333 3.22 -16.75 9.71
C PHE A 333 3.66 -17.12 8.29
N HIS A 334 4.86 -17.69 8.12
CA HIS A 334 5.33 -18.12 6.80
C HIS A 334 4.45 -19.25 6.23
N SER A 335 4.04 -20.22 7.07
CA SER A 335 3.08 -21.25 6.70
C SER A 335 1.70 -20.68 6.35
N TRP A 336 1.22 -19.68 7.10
CA TRP A 336 -0.05 -18.99 6.86
C TRP A 336 -0.02 -18.23 5.53
N PHE A 337 1.08 -17.54 5.24
CA PHE A 337 1.23 -16.72 4.05
C PHE A 337 1.40 -17.58 2.78
N GLN A 338 2.29 -18.57 2.79
CA GLN A 338 2.57 -19.40 1.62
C GLN A 338 1.63 -20.61 1.48
N LYS A 339 1.39 -21.36 2.57
CA LYS A 339 0.72 -22.67 2.48
C LYS A 339 -0.80 -22.57 2.59
N LYS A 340 -1.37 -21.38 2.82
CA LYS A 340 -2.82 -21.09 2.91
C LYS A 340 -3.60 -21.92 3.96
N LYS A 341 -2.96 -22.87 4.66
CA LYS A 341 -3.58 -23.86 5.57
C LYS A 341 -4.25 -23.24 6.80
N VAL A 342 -3.92 -22.00 7.15
CA VAL A 342 -4.40 -21.29 8.35
C VAL A 342 -5.26 -20.07 7.98
N GLN A 343 -5.51 -19.84 6.68
CA GLN A 343 -6.38 -18.74 6.24
C GLN A 343 -7.84 -19.18 6.30
N LYS A 344 -8.57 -18.68 7.31
CA LYS A 344 -10.04 -18.74 7.33
C LYS A 344 -10.54 -17.62 6.44
N ALA A 345 -10.63 -17.93 5.15
CA ALA A 345 -11.03 -16.98 4.14
C ALA A 345 -12.55 -17.02 3.93
N PHE A 346 -13.23 -15.91 4.15
CA PHE A 346 -14.66 -15.76 3.89
C PHE A 346 -14.88 -15.07 2.55
N LEU A 347 -15.82 -15.59 1.74
CA LEU A 347 -16.23 -14.99 0.48
C LEU A 347 -17.40 -14.06 0.74
N ILE A 348 -17.19 -12.77 0.52
CA ILE A 348 -18.24 -11.77 0.67
C ILE A 348 -19.24 -11.93 -0.50
N PRO A 349 -20.55 -12.02 -0.22
CA PRO A 349 -21.53 -12.17 -1.28
C PRO A 349 -21.60 -10.94 -2.18
N ASP A 350 -21.85 -11.17 -3.47
CA ASP A 350 -21.95 -10.15 -4.52
C ASP A 350 -23.06 -9.12 -4.31
N THR A 351 -24.00 -9.41 -3.41
CA THR A 351 -25.05 -8.47 -3.01
C THR A 351 -24.54 -7.35 -2.11
N PHE A 352 -23.34 -7.50 -1.52
CA PHE A 352 -22.74 -6.53 -0.60
C PHE A 352 -21.55 -5.79 -1.20
N ALA A 353 -20.66 -6.48 -1.88
CA ALA A 353 -19.50 -5.86 -2.51
C ALA A 353 -18.97 -6.72 -3.65
N ILE A 354 -18.45 -6.07 -4.68
CA ILE A 354 -17.75 -6.71 -5.80
C ILE A 354 -16.45 -5.93 -6.04
N LEU A 355 -15.40 -6.63 -6.43
CA LEU A 355 -14.18 -6.02 -6.89
C LEU A 355 -14.27 -5.73 -8.39
N HIS A 356 -14.25 -4.46 -8.78
CA HIS A 356 -14.11 -4.06 -10.18
C HIS A 356 -12.63 -4.02 -10.53
N SER A 357 -12.22 -4.79 -11.54
CA SER A 357 -10.85 -4.81 -12.04
C SER A 357 -10.84 -4.30 -13.48
N TYR A 358 -10.12 -3.21 -13.74
CA TYR A 358 -9.97 -2.64 -15.09
C TYR A 358 -8.65 -3.15 -15.70
N SER A 359 -8.73 -3.99 -16.72
CA SER A 359 -7.54 -4.67 -17.26
C SER A 359 -7.61 -4.85 -18.76
N LYS A 360 -6.45 -5.10 -19.37
CA LYS A 360 -6.37 -5.57 -20.76
C LYS A 360 -6.83 -7.03 -20.82
N CYS A 361 -7.84 -7.29 -21.64
CA CYS A 361 -8.38 -8.63 -21.84
C CYS A 361 -7.81 -9.32 -23.08
N GLY A 362 -7.10 -8.58 -23.94
CA GLY A 362 -6.73 -9.04 -25.27
C GLY A 362 -7.89 -8.89 -26.25
N LEU A 363 -7.57 -8.88 -27.54
CA LEU A 363 -8.56 -8.79 -28.62
C LEU A 363 -9.33 -10.12 -28.72
N GLN A 364 -10.40 -10.27 -27.95
CA GLN A 364 -11.41 -11.29 -28.24
C GLN A 364 -12.37 -10.70 -29.27
N SER A 365 -12.52 -11.39 -30.40
CA SER A 365 -13.24 -10.94 -31.60
C SER A 365 -14.76 -10.81 -31.43
N ASP A 366 -15.31 -11.19 -30.28
CA ASP A 366 -16.74 -11.42 -30.15
C ASP A 366 -17.39 -10.30 -29.32
N ASP A 367 -18.14 -9.45 -30.03
CA ASP A 367 -18.98 -8.38 -29.48
C ASP A 367 -20.10 -8.89 -28.53
N GLU A 368 -20.26 -10.20 -28.36
CA GLU A 368 -21.34 -10.82 -27.58
C GLU A 368 -20.95 -11.24 -26.15
N ASN A 369 -19.70 -11.05 -25.72
CA ASN A 369 -19.20 -11.57 -24.44
C ASN A 369 -19.17 -10.57 -23.26
N TYR A 370 -19.86 -9.43 -23.38
CA TYR A 370 -19.91 -8.43 -22.30
C TYR A 370 -21.33 -8.11 -21.83
N VAL A 371 -21.42 -7.66 -20.58
CA VAL A 371 -22.60 -7.04 -19.97
C VAL A 371 -22.30 -5.59 -19.64
N GLU A 372 -23.25 -4.71 -19.91
CA GLU A 372 -23.16 -3.32 -19.48
C GLU A 372 -23.41 -3.21 -17.97
N ASP A 373 -22.50 -2.54 -17.26
CA ASP A 373 -22.54 -2.26 -15.85
C ASP A 373 -22.08 -0.81 -15.60
N ARG A 374 -23.05 0.03 -15.26
CA ARG A 374 -22.84 1.44 -14.89
C ARG A 374 -22.83 1.68 -13.38
N SER A 375 -22.62 0.66 -12.55
CA SER A 375 -22.69 0.80 -11.09
C SER A 375 -21.72 1.84 -10.52
N MET A 376 -20.61 2.13 -11.21
CA MET A 376 -19.68 3.20 -10.85
C MET A 376 -20.21 4.62 -11.09
N TRP A 377 -21.24 4.79 -11.94
CA TRP A 377 -21.85 6.10 -12.19
C TRP A 377 -22.49 6.72 -10.97
N LYS A 378 -22.91 5.92 -9.98
CA LYS A 378 -23.43 6.45 -8.71
C LYS A 378 -22.37 7.24 -7.91
N TYR A 379 -21.09 7.06 -8.22
CA TYR A 379 -19.97 7.80 -7.62
C TYR A 379 -19.45 8.95 -8.48
N LYS A 380 -20.13 9.28 -9.58
CA LYS A 380 -19.73 10.38 -10.46
C LYS A 380 -19.50 11.66 -9.66
N ASP A 381 -20.45 12.05 -8.82
CA ASP A 381 -20.34 13.28 -8.05
C ASP A 381 -19.20 13.22 -7.03
N THR A 382 -18.97 12.07 -6.39
CA THR A 382 -17.81 11.84 -5.52
C THR A 382 -16.50 12.14 -6.25
N PHE A 383 -16.37 11.71 -7.51
CA PHE A 383 -15.17 11.98 -8.29
C PHE A 383 -14.98 13.48 -8.57
N PHE A 384 -16.01 14.16 -9.07
CA PHE A 384 -15.91 15.55 -9.53
C PHE A 384 -16.03 16.60 -8.42
N GLN A 385 -16.51 16.24 -7.23
CA GLN A 385 -16.60 17.12 -6.06
C GLN A 385 -15.47 16.88 -5.04
N SER A 386 -14.63 15.87 -5.25
CA SER A 386 -13.51 15.58 -4.36
C SER A 386 -12.50 16.71 -4.32
N HIS A 387 -11.98 17.01 -3.12
CA HIS A 387 -10.88 17.96 -2.94
C HIS A 387 -9.63 17.58 -3.76
N LEU A 388 -9.35 16.28 -3.91
CA LEU A 388 -8.23 15.80 -4.72
C LEU A 388 -8.42 16.12 -6.21
N TYR A 389 -9.64 15.97 -6.72
CA TYR A 389 -9.96 16.32 -8.10
C TYR A 389 -9.77 17.83 -8.34
N MET A 390 -10.30 18.66 -7.43
CA MET A 390 -10.13 20.11 -7.50
C MET A 390 -8.66 20.52 -7.45
N LEU A 391 -7.88 19.91 -6.57
CA LEU A 391 -6.43 20.13 -6.47
C LEU A 391 -5.72 19.78 -7.78
N ALA A 392 -6.00 18.61 -8.35
CA ALA A 392 -5.38 18.18 -9.59
C ALA A 392 -5.74 19.10 -10.78
N LYS A 393 -6.99 19.60 -10.81
CA LYS A 393 -7.46 20.58 -11.79
C LYS A 393 -6.72 21.91 -11.70
N GLU A 394 -6.53 22.45 -10.49
CA GLU A 394 -5.84 23.74 -10.27
C GLU A 394 -4.36 23.72 -10.62
N THR A 395 -3.70 22.59 -10.39
CA THR A 395 -2.25 22.43 -10.54
C THR A 395 -1.83 22.04 -11.96
N ASN A 396 -2.78 21.99 -12.91
CA ASN A 396 -2.57 21.58 -14.30
C ASN A 396 -1.84 20.22 -14.44
N PHE A 397 -1.93 19.32 -13.45
CA PHE A 397 -1.34 17.98 -13.55
C PHE A 397 -1.90 17.15 -14.71
N ILE A 398 -3.01 17.61 -15.30
CA ILE A 398 -3.85 16.87 -16.23
C ILE A 398 -3.73 17.41 -17.67
N HIS A 399 -2.93 18.45 -17.92
CA HIS A 399 -2.70 18.95 -19.28
C HIS A 399 -1.42 18.37 -19.88
N THR A 400 -1.51 17.12 -20.37
CA THR A 400 -0.66 16.55 -21.42
C THR A 400 -1.38 15.41 -22.11
#